data_AF-A0A3D5ASU2-F1
#
_entry.id   AF-A0A3D5ASU2-F1
#
_cell.length_a   1.000
_cell.length_b   1.000
_cell.length_c   1.000
_cell.angle_alpha   90.00
_cell.angle_beta   90.00
_cell.angle_gamma   90.00
#
_symmetry.space_group_name_H-M   'P 1'
#
loop_
_entity.id
_entity.type
_entity.pdbx_description
1 polymer ?
#
loop_
_entity_poly.entity_id
_entity_poly.type
_entity_poly.pdbx_seq_one_letter_code
_entity_poly.pdbx_strand_id
1 'polypeptide(L)'
;GLSRIVESLARATGLRAEELVSSLYVHHGIDAVRHVFRVAAGLESMVAGEPQILGQLRDAYQRASDVDSAGKMLHELMQHALRVGKRAHAETGIDKAPRSLVSTALDLVEGAPKRYLIVGAGAMGALATAELGRRGVTDITMVNRSDRPGVFPISDLSLLLQDADVVVAATASVEPVLTVEMVRAAARPLTIVDLALPRDVEAGVGALPGIRLIDIEHLTAVLPDHSAELHEVERIVDGEVDAYGGWLRGNEIAPTVAALRTKADDVVAAELRRLSQRRPELTEDQRGEVAHALHRVVQRLLHEPTVRVRQLAAQPGGEAYTQMVRDLFDLNPQLSAVAEIPEVRA
;
A
#
# COMPACT_ATOMS: atom_id res chain seq x y z
N GLY A 1 13.88 -13.32 -9.64
CA GLY A 1 12.66 -12.61 -9.26
C GLY A 1 12.67 -11.19 -9.80
N LEU A 2 13.56 -10.35 -9.28
CA LEU A 2 13.67 -8.93 -9.61
C LEU A 2 13.82 -8.63 -11.11
N SER A 3 14.69 -9.34 -11.85
CA SER A 3 14.89 -9.11 -13.29
C SER A 3 13.59 -9.25 -14.10
N ARG A 4 12.71 -10.20 -13.75
CA ARG A 4 11.41 -10.36 -14.41
C ARG A 4 10.45 -9.21 -14.11
N ILE A 5 10.54 -8.64 -12.91
CA ILE A 5 9.76 -7.44 -12.52
C ILE A 5 10.25 -6.25 -13.33
N VAL A 6 11.57 -6.02 -13.39
CA VAL A 6 12.18 -4.94 -14.18
C VAL A 6 11.81 -5.05 -15.66
N GLU A 7 11.92 -6.25 -16.24
CA GLU A 7 11.50 -6.50 -17.62
C GLU A 7 10.01 -6.25 -17.86
N SER A 8 9.16 -6.56 -16.89
CA SER A 8 7.72 -6.31 -16.98
C SER A 8 7.41 -4.82 -16.92
N LEU A 9 8.11 -4.07 -16.05
CA LEU A 9 8.02 -2.61 -15.98
C LEU A 9 8.56 -1.95 -17.26
N ALA A 10 9.67 -2.44 -17.80
CA ALA A 10 10.23 -1.97 -19.07
C ALA A 10 9.23 -2.12 -20.21
N ARG A 11 8.58 -3.30 -20.33
CA ARG A 11 7.52 -3.51 -21.33
C ARG A 11 6.31 -2.60 -21.13
N ALA A 12 5.91 -2.36 -19.88
CA ALA A 12 4.72 -1.54 -19.59
C ALA A 12 4.97 -0.04 -19.81
N THR A 13 6.19 0.42 -19.58
CA THR A 13 6.56 1.85 -19.67
C THR A 13 7.17 2.23 -21.02
N GLY A 14 7.67 1.26 -21.78
CA GLY A 14 8.45 1.50 -23.00
C GLY A 14 9.89 1.98 -22.76
N LEU A 15 10.31 2.09 -21.50
CA LEU A 15 11.67 2.47 -21.11
C LEU A 15 12.61 1.27 -21.16
N ARG A 16 13.92 1.54 -21.34
CA ARG A 16 14.93 0.48 -21.25
C ARG A 16 15.12 0.05 -19.80
N ALA A 17 15.45 -1.22 -19.60
CA ALA A 17 15.70 -1.77 -18.27
C ALA A 17 16.80 -0.98 -17.53
N GLU A 18 17.86 -0.56 -18.23
CA GLU A 18 18.94 0.23 -17.63
C GLU A 18 18.46 1.58 -17.08
N GLU A 19 17.51 2.24 -17.77
CA GLU A 19 16.94 3.54 -17.37
C GLU A 19 16.00 3.41 -16.17
N LEU A 20 15.34 2.25 -16.04
CA LEU A 20 14.50 1.96 -14.89
C LEU A 20 15.34 1.64 -13.66
N VAL A 21 16.41 0.85 -13.78
CA VAL A 21 17.22 0.41 -12.63
C VAL A 21 17.78 1.60 -11.84
N SER A 22 18.15 2.71 -12.50
CA SER A 22 18.63 3.92 -11.81
C SER A 22 17.56 4.64 -10.98
N SER A 23 16.28 4.34 -11.21
CA SER A 23 15.13 5.00 -10.59
C SER A 23 14.32 4.07 -9.68
N LEU A 24 14.74 2.81 -9.54
CA LEU A 24 14.07 1.82 -8.71
C LEU A 24 14.76 1.71 -7.35
N TYR A 25 13.96 1.56 -6.31
CA TYR A 25 14.41 1.11 -4.99
C TYR A 25 13.72 -0.21 -4.65
N VAL A 26 14.36 -1.03 -3.83
CA VAL A 26 13.90 -2.39 -3.50
C VAL A 26 13.96 -2.60 -2.01
N HIS A 27 12.84 -3.05 -1.44
CA HIS A 27 12.76 -3.51 -0.06
C HIS A 27 12.53 -5.02 -0.01
N HIS A 28 13.09 -5.68 0.99
CA HIS A 28 13.00 -7.13 1.18
C HIS A 28 12.48 -7.48 2.57
N GLY A 29 11.79 -8.62 2.68
CA GLY A 29 11.35 -9.17 3.95
C GLY A 29 10.58 -8.15 4.79
N ILE A 30 11.04 -7.92 6.02
CA ILE A 30 10.37 -7.03 6.97
C ILE A 30 10.43 -5.55 6.54
N ASP A 31 11.46 -5.13 5.80
CA ASP A 31 11.57 -3.76 5.32
C ASP A 31 10.50 -3.47 4.25
N ALA A 32 10.13 -4.47 3.45
CA ALA A 32 9.03 -4.35 2.50
C ALA A 32 7.68 -4.20 3.22
N VAL A 33 7.48 -4.94 4.31
CA VAL A 33 6.29 -4.82 5.17
C VAL A 33 6.21 -3.42 5.78
N ARG A 34 7.31 -2.96 6.37
CA ARG A 34 7.45 -1.62 6.93
C ARG A 34 7.11 -0.55 5.91
N HIS A 35 7.70 -0.62 4.72
CA HIS A 35 7.43 0.35 3.66
C HIS A 35 5.95 0.37 3.28
N VAL A 36 5.32 -0.79 3.04
CA VAL A 36 3.88 -0.85 2.72
C VAL A 36 3.01 -0.28 3.85
N PHE A 37 3.36 -0.51 5.11
CA PHE A 37 2.62 0.06 6.24
C PHE A 37 2.81 1.58 6.35
N ARG A 38 4.02 2.09 6.09
CA ARG A 38 4.31 3.53 6.00
C ARG A 38 3.52 4.20 4.87
N VAL A 39 3.47 3.56 3.70
CA VAL A 39 2.63 4.01 2.56
C VAL A 39 1.16 4.05 2.96
N ALA A 40 0.64 2.96 3.56
CA ALA A 40 -0.76 2.88 3.97
C ALA A 40 -1.14 3.93 5.04
N ALA A 41 -0.19 4.32 5.89
CA ALA A 41 -0.34 5.38 6.88
C ALA A 41 -0.08 6.79 6.32
N GLY A 42 0.26 6.92 5.04
CA GLY A 42 0.50 8.19 4.37
C GLY A 42 1.84 8.85 4.70
N LEU A 43 2.78 8.15 5.35
CA LEU A 43 4.10 8.69 5.72
C LEU A 43 5.05 8.86 4.52
N GLU A 44 4.78 8.16 3.42
CA GLU A 44 5.55 8.27 2.17
C GLU A 44 4.93 9.29 1.19
N SER A 45 3.90 10.03 1.62
CA SER A 45 3.27 11.08 0.81
C SER A 45 3.98 12.42 0.99
N MET A 46 3.94 13.27 -0.04
CA MET A 46 4.40 14.66 0.04
C MET A 46 3.63 15.47 1.08
N VAL A 47 2.35 15.14 1.30
CA VAL A 47 1.57 15.60 2.45
C VAL A 47 1.28 14.41 3.32
N ALA A 48 1.99 14.34 4.43
CA ALA A 48 1.85 13.23 5.34
C ALA A 48 0.42 13.15 5.90
N GLY A 49 -0.15 11.95 5.91
CA GLY A 49 -1.51 11.71 6.37
C GLY A 49 -2.62 12.00 5.35
N GLU A 50 -2.31 12.15 4.06
CA GLU A 50 -3.35 12.26 3.04
C GLU A 50 -4.19 10.96 2.97
N PRO A 51 -5.52 10.99 3.18
CA PRO A 51 -6.37 9.77 3.14
C PRO A 51 -6.43 9.10 1.75
N GLN A 52 -5.99 9.80 0.71
CA GLN A 52 -5.99 9.39 -0.69
C GLN A 52 -5.11 8.17 -0.91
N ILE A 53 -3.93 8.11 -0.27
CA ILE A 53 -2.98 6.99 -0.46
C ILE A 53 -3.58 5.68 0.04
N LEU A 54 -4.25 5.70 1.20
CA LEU A 54 -4.95 4.53 1.73
C LEU A 54 -6.07 4.07 0.79
N GLY A 55 -6.80 5.03 0.19
CA GLY A 55 -7.82 4.75 -0.83
C GLY A 55 -7.24 4.11 -2.09
N GLN A 56 -6.14 4.67 -2.62
CA GLN A 56 -5.44 4.15 -3.79
C GLN A 56 -4.89 2.74 -3.55
N LEU A 57 -4.31 2.49 -2.37
CA LEU A 57 -3.82 1.18 -1.97
C LEU A 57 -4.97 0.16 -1.93
N ARG A 58 -6.11 0.54 -1.35
CA ARG A 58 -7.32 -0.30 -1.33
C ARG A 58 -7.81 -0.62 -2.74
N ASP A 59 -7.88 0.37 -3.61
CA ASP A 59 -8.38 0.19 -4.97
C ASP A 59 -7.41 -0.67 -5.82
N ALA A 60 -6.09 -0.50 -5.62
CA ALA A 60 -5.07 -1.34 -6.26
C ALA A 60 -5.16 -2.80 -5.79
N TYR A 61 -5.30 -3.01 -4.48
CA TYR A 61 -5.51 -4.34 -3.91
C TYR A 61 -6.81 -4.99 -4.41
N GLN A 62 -7.91 -4.23 -4.48
CA GLN A 62 -9.19 -4.74 -4.99
C GLN A 62 -9.05 -5.21 -6.43
N ARG A 63 -8.45 -4.40 -7.33
CA ARG A 63 -8.18 -4.81 -8.71
C ARG A 63 -7.34 -6.08 -8.80
N ALA A 64 -6.31 -6.21 -7.95
CA ALA A 64 -5.46 -7.39 -7.93
C ALA A 64 -6.22 -8.64 -7.43
N SER A 65 -7.11 -8.46 -6.46
CA SER A 65 -7.96 -9.53 -5.91
C SER A 65 -9.03 -9.97 -6.89
N ASP A 66 -9.63 -9.06 -7.66
CA ASP A 66 -10.69 -9.36 -8.64
C ASP A 66 -10.19 -10.26 -9.79
N VAL A 67 -8.87 -10.27 -10.03
CA VAL A 67 -8.21 -11.10 -11.04
C VAL A 67 -7.33 -12.21 -10.44
N ASP A 68 -7.50 -12.52 -9.16
CA ASP A 68 -6.77 -13.57 -8.42
C ASP A 68 -5.23 -13.48 -8.49
N SER A 69 -4.70 -12.27 -8.67
CA SER A 69 -3.25 -12.06 -8.91
C SER A 69 -2.43 -11.80 -7.64
N ALA A 70 -3.07 -11.49 -6.50
CA ALA A 70 -2.37 -11.19 -5.25
C ALA A 70 -1.76 -12.46 -4.61
N GLY A 71 -2.44 -13.60 -4.70
CA GLY A 71 -2.08 -14.79 -3.94
C GLY A 71 -2.18 -14.60 -2.41
N LYS A 72 -1.91 -15.66 -1.64
CA LYS A 72 -2.16 -15.67 -0.19
C LYS A 72 -1.31 -14.66 0.59
N MET A 73 -0.02 -14.55 0.27
CA MET A 73 0.90 -13.71 1.05
C MET A 73 0.61 -12.21 0.87
N LEU A 74 0.44 -11.75 -0.38
CA LEU A 74 0.10 -10.34 -0.62
C LEU A 74 -1.31 -10.01 -0.12
N HIS A 75 -2.26 -10.95 -0.22
CA HIS A 75 -3.60 -10.76 0.37
C HIS A 75 -3.49 -10.44 1.86
N GLU A 76 -2.80 -11.26 2.63
CA GLU A 76 -2.60 -11.02 4.07
C GLU A 76 -1.85 -9.70 4.33
N LEU A 77 -0.76 -9.43 3.61
CA LEU A 77 0.00 -8.19 3.77
C LEU A 77 -0.86 -6.95 3.51
N MET A 78 -1.65 -6.92 2.43
CA MET A 78 -2.50 -5.79 2.07
C MET A 78 -3.64 -5.60 3.09
N GLN A 79 -4.26 -6.69 3.56
CA GLN A 79 -5.27 -6.60 4.61
C GLN A 79 -4.72 -6.02 5.91
N HIS A 80 -3.50 -6.41 6.30
CA HIS A 80 -2.80 -5.79 7.43
C HIS A 80 -2.52 -4.31 7.15
N ALA A 81 -1.92 -3.97 6.02
CA ALA A 81 -1.59 -2.60 5.66
C ALA A 81 -2.81 -1.66 5.72
N LEU A 82 -3.95 -2.08 5.17
CA LEU A 82 -5.20 -1.31 5.22
C LEU A 82 -5.71 -1.10 6.64
N ARG A 83 -5.51 -2.08 7.55
CA ARG A 83 -5.85 -1.92 8.97
C ARG A 83 -4.89 -0.95 9.67
N VAL A 84 -3.59 -1.06 9.41
CA VAL A 84 -2.57 -0.17 9.97
C VAL A 84 -2.83 1.27 9.56
N GLY A 85 -3.09 1.53 8.28
CA GLY A 85 -3.46 2.87 7.79
C GLY A 85 -4.68 3.42 8.50
N LYS A 86 -5.80 2.67 8.52
CA LYS A 86 -7.03 3.08 9.24
C LYS A 86 -6.77 3.38 10.72
N ARG A 87 -5.94 2.56 11.36
CA ARG A 87 -5.60 2.70 12.78
C ARG A 87 -4.76 3.94 13.03
N ALA A 88 -3.73 4.20 12.20
CA ALA A 88 -2.93 5.41 12.28
C ALA A 88 -3.79 6.68 12.12
N HIS A 89 -4.68 6.70 11.14
CA HIS A 89 -5.61 7.82 10.93
C HIS A 89 -6.59 8.01 12.12
N ALA A 90 -7.11 6.92 12.68
CA ALA A 90 -8.09 6.99 13.78
C ALA A 90 -7.47 7.28 15.16
N GLU A 91 -6.28 6.78 15.44
CA GLU A 91 -5.65 6.87 16.77
C GLU A 91 -4.75 8.10 16.92
N THR A 92 -4.34 8.76 15.83
CA THR A 92 -3.41 9.89 15.87
C THR A 92 -4.04 11.21 15.42
N GLY A 93 -3.32 12.30 15.65
CA GLY A 93 -3.67 13.62 15.12
C GLY A 93 -3.44 13.78 13.61
N ILE A 94 -2.93 12.76 12.91
CA ILE A 94 -2.50 12.89 11.50
C ILE A 94 -3.65 13.25 10.55
N ASP A 95 -4.91 12.94 10.92
CA ASP A 95 -6.13 13.34 10.19
C ASP A 95 -6.59 14.77 10.46
N LYS A 96 -6.17 15.35 11.59
CA LYS A 96 -6.40 16.77 11.90
C LYS A 96 -5.37 17.66 11.21
N ALA A 97 -4.27 17.06 10.77
CA ALA A 97 -3.12 17.70 10.15
C ALA A 97 -3.23 18.01 8.65
N PRO A 98 -4.02 17.34 7.78
CA PRO A 98 -3.95 17.63 6.37
C PRO A 98 -4.85 18.82 6.07
N ARG A 99 -4.27 20.02 6.07
CA ARG A 99 -4.62 20.92 4.98
C ARG A 99 -4.14 20.23 3.71
N SER A 100 -5.07 19.69 2.93
CA SER A 100 -4.70 19.09 1.64
C SER A 100 -3.90 20.10 0.82
N LEU A 101 -3.00 19.65 -0.06
CA LEU A 101 -2.26 20.57 -0.96
C LEU A 101 -3.22 21.54 -1.66
N VAL A 102 -4.38 21.04 -2.06
CA VAL A 102 -5.48 21.83 -2.61
C VAL A 102 -5.94 22.94 -1.65
N SER A 103 -6.25 22.62 -0.40
CA SER A 103 -6.73 23.60 0.58
C SER A 103 -5.67 24.65 0.91
N THR A 104 -4.43 24.22 1.14
CA THR A 104 -3.29 25.12 1.36
C THR A 104 -3.04 26.02 0.16
N ALA A 105 -3.08 25.47 -1.06
CA ALA A 105 -2.88 26.25 -2.26
C ALA A 105 -3.97 27.31 -2.45
N LEU A 106 -5.23 26.94 -2.20
CA LEU A 106 -6.35 27.88 -2.29
C LEU A 106 -6.33 28.93 -1.18
N ASP A 107 -5.72 28.67 -0.02
CA ASP A 107 -5.49 29.68 1.03
C ASP A 107 -4.43 30.71 0.62
N LEU A 108 -3.45 30.29 -0.18
CA LEU A 108 -2.44 31.18 -0.72
C LEU A 108 -2.96 32.04 -1.88
N VAL A 109 -4.15 31.74 -2.44
CA VAL A 109 -4.76 32.56 -3.49
C VAL A 109 -5.37 33.81 -2.86
N GLU A 110 -4.88 34.98 -3.27
CA GLU A 110 -5.31 36.27 -2.73
C GLU A 110 -6.40 36.95 -3.58
N GLY A 111 -7.30 37.67 -2.90
CA GLY A 111 -8.34 38.51 -3.51
C GLY A 111 -9.62 37.75 -3.90
N ALA A 112 -10.75 38.46 -3.90
CA ALA A 112 -12.06 37.92 -4.25
C ALA A 112 -12.95 39.00 -4.87
N PRO A 113 -13.93 38.63 -5.74
CA PRO A 113 -14.17 37.30 -6.34
C PRO A 113 -13.19 36.97 -7.48
N LYS A 114 -13.03 35.68 -7.81
CA LYS A 114 -12.13 35.15 -8.85
C LYS A 114 -12.80 34.06 -9.68
N ARG A 115 -12.51 34.01 -10.97
CA ARG A 115 -12.91 32.97 -11.92
C ARG A 115 -11.87 31.85 -11.92
N TYR A 116 -12.29 30.63 -11.62
CA TYR A 116 -11.40 29.48 -11.51
C TYR A 116 -11.48 28.60 -12.76
N LEU A 117 -10.32 28.23 -13.29
CA LEU A 117 -10.17 27.23 -14.34
C LEU A 117 -9.41 26.03 -13.79
N ILE A 118 -10.03 24.86 -13.80
CA ILE A 118 -9.43 23.60 -13.37
C ILE A 118 -8.99 22.81 -14.59
N VAL A 119 -7.69 22.51 -14.68
CA VAL A 119 -7.09 21.72 -15.76
C VAL A 119 -6.86 20.30 -15.26
N GLY A 120 -7.68 19.38 -15.73
CA GLY A 120 -7.68 17.98 -15.31
C GLY A 120 -8.86 17.65 -14.41
N ALA A 121 -9.63 16.62 -14.77
CA ALA A 121 -10.77 16.14 -13.99
C ALA A 121 -10.42 14.89 -13.16
N GLY A 122 -9.13 14.70 -12.83
CA GLY A 122 -8.66 13.61 -11.98
C GLY A 122 -9.07 13.77 -10.51
N ALA A 123 -8.52 12.93 -9.63
CA ALA A 123 -8.81 12.99 -8.20
C ALA A 123 -8.50 14.38 -7.60
N MET A 124 -7.36 14.96 -7.96
CA MET A 124 -6.94 16.28 -7.50
C MET A 124 -7.81 17.42 -8.05
N GLY A 125 -8.21 17.35 -9.33
CA GLY A 125 -9.16 18.29 -9.92
C GLY A 125 -10.53 18.24 -9.23
N ALA A 126 -11.04 17.04 -8.95
CA ALA A 126 -12.29 16.86 -8.22
C ALA A 126 -12.23 17.41 -6.78
N LEU A 127 -11.09 17.23 -6.09
CA LEU A 127 -10.85 17.80 -4.77
C LEU A 127 -10.80 19.34 -4.81
N ALA A 128 -10.13 19.91 -5.81
CA ALA A 128 -10.12 21.36 -6.04
C ALA A 128 -11.53 21.91 -6.24
N THR A 129 -12.33 21.29 -7.11
CA THR A 129 -13.74 21.67 -7.32
C THR A 129 -14.55 21.60 -6.02
N ALA A 130 -14.42 20.52 -5.26
CA ALA A 130 -15.17 20.32 -4.02
C ALA A 130 -14.77 21.33 -2.93
N GLU A 131 -13.49 21.66 -2.79
CA GLU A 131 -12.99 22.68 -1.86
C GLU A 131 -13.45 24.08 -2.27
N LEU A 132 -13.37 24.43 -3.56
CA LEU A 132 -13.88 25.70 -4.08
C LEU A 132 -15.39 25.85 -3.83
N GLY A 133 -16.17 24.78 -4.04
CA GLY A 133 -17.60 24.75 -3.73
C GLY A 133 -17.88 24.98 -2.25
N ARG A 134 -17.09 24.38 -1.33
CA ARG A 134 -17.18 24.64 0.12
C ARG A 134 -16.87 26.08 0.50
N ARG A 135 -16.00 26.76 -0.26
CA ARG A 135 -15.68 28.19 -0.10
C ARG A 135 -16.71 29.12 -0.73
N GLY A 136 -17.77 28.58 -1.36
CA GLY A 136 -18.83 29.36 -2.00
C GLY A 136 -18.43 29.95 -3.35
N VAL A 137 -17.37 29.45 -3.99
CA VAL A 137 -17.00 29.87 -5.35
C VAL A 137 -18.00 29.30 -6.35
N THR A 138 -18.59 30.16 -7.17
CA THR A 138 -19.62 29.78 -8.15
C THR A 138 -19.11 29.77 -9.59
N ASP A 139 -18.04 30.50 -9.89
CA ASP A 139 -17.47 30.60 -11.24
C ASP A 139 -16.27 29.65 -11.38
N ILE A 140 -16.60 28.38 -11.65
CA ILE A 140 -15.64 27.29 -11.81
C ILE A 140 -15.86 26.66 -13.18
N THR A 141 -14.84 26.75 -14.02
CA THR A 141 -14.77 26.07 -15.32
C THR A 141 -13.75 24.94 -15.21
N MET A 142 -14.05 23.79 -15.82
CA MET A 142 -13.12 22.65 -15.85
C MET A 142 -12.83 22.24 -17.29
N VAL A 143 -11.57 21.93 -17.57
CA VAL A 143 -11.11 21.35 -18.85
C VAL A 143 -10.47 19.99 -18.61
N ASN A 144 -10.60 19.08 -19.58
CA ASN A 144 -10.00 17.76 -19.49
C ASN A 144 -9.69 17.18 -20.87
N ARG A 145 -8.70 16.27 -20.93
CA ARG A 145 -8.32 15.59 -22.18
C ARG A 145 -9.38 14.59 -22.64
N SER A 146 -10.01 13.85 -21.72
CA SER A 146 -11.10 12.94 -22.04
C SER A 146 -12.46 13.63 -21.93
N ASP A 147 -13.34 13.30 -22.87
CA ASP A 147 -14.71 13.82 -22.91
C ASP A 147 -15.49 13.41 -21.65
N ARG A 148 -16.07 14.41 -20.97
CA ARG A 148 -16.79 14.25 -19.71
C ARG A 148 -17.95 15.25 -19.64
N PRO A 149 -19.14 14.83 -19.20
CA PRO A 149 -20.29 15.74 -19.06
C PRO A 149 -19.97 16.93 -18.15
N GLY A 150 -20.24 18.15 -18.62
CA GLY A 150 -20.01 19.38 -17.86
C GLY A 150 -18.55 19.84 -17.79
N VAL A 151 -17.67 19.29 -18.64
CA VAL A 151 -16.25 19.62 -18.71
C VAL A 151 -15.89 19.99 -20.14
N PHE A 152 -15.13 21.07 -20.33
CA PHE A 152 -14.68 21.52 -21.64
C PHE A 152 -13.52 20.66 -22.17
N PRO A 153 -13.42 20.49 -23.50
CA PRO A 153 -12.28 19.80 -24.09
C PRO A 153 -10.99 20.61 -23.89
N ILE A 154 -9.87 19.92 -23.72
CA ILE A 154 -8.56 20.57 -23.51
C ILE A 154 -8.13 21.47 -24.69
N SER A 155 -8.71 21.29 -25.88
CA SER A 155 -8.52 22.19 -27.03
C SER A 155 -8.95 23.63 -26.73
N ASP A 156 -9.90 23.80 -25.82
CA ASP A 156 -10.46 25.11 -25.46
C ASP A 156 -9.64 25.80 -24.36
N LEU A 157 -8.61 25.14 -23.83
CA LEU A 157 -7.77 25.64 -22.74
C LEU A 157 -7.20 27.04 -23.04
N SER A 158 -6.67 27.26 -24.25
CA SER A 158 -6.11 28.57 -24.65
C SER A 158 -7.15 29.70 -24.66
N LEU A 159 -8.40 29.38 -24.97
CA LEU A 159 -9.50 30.35 -24.95
C LEU A 159 -9.93 30.62 -23.51
N LEU A 160 -10.18 29.56 -22.73
CA LEU A 160 -10.67 29.65 -21.36
C LEU A 160 -9.64 30.27 -20.40
N LEU A 161 -8.34 30.12 -20.68
CA LEU A 161 -7.25 30.80 -19.96
C LEU A 161 -7.42 32.33 -19.97
N GLN A 162 -7.97 32.89 -21.05
CA GLN A 162 -8.20 34.33 -21.18
C GLN A 162 -9.30 34.83 -20.23
N ASP A 163 -10.10 33.94 -19.65
CA ASP A 163 -11.19 34.24 -18.72
C ASP A 163 -10.97 33.70 -17.29
N ALA A 164 -9.89 32.97 -17.03
CA ALA A 164 -9.47 32.58 -15.68
C ALA A 164 -8.67 33.66 -14.91
N ASP A 165 -9.01 33.90 -13.66
CA ASP A 165 -8.15 34.68 -12.73
C ASP A 165 -7.22 33.76 -11.92
N VAL A 166 -7.64 32.51 -11.75
CA VAL A 166 -6.89 31.44 -11.10
C VAL A 166 -6.99 30.17 -11.92
N VAL A 167 -5.86 29.51 -12.17
CA VAL A 167 -5.79 28.20 -12.82
C VAL A 167 -5.30 27.17 -11.82
N VAL A 168 -6.02 26.06 -11.67
CA VAL A 168 -5.57 24.89 -10.88
C VAL A 168 -5.25 23.77 -11.86
N ALA A 169 -3.96 23.46 -12.04
CA ALA A 169 -3.49 22.40 -12.90
C ALA A 169 -3.21 21.13 -12.10
N ALA A 170 -3.85 20.03 -12.50
CA ALA A 170 -3.82 18.77 -11.78
C ALA A 170 -4.07 17.57 -12.72
N THR A 171 -3.33 17.51 -13.82
CA THR A 171 -3.39 16.42 -14.81
C THR A 171 -2.40 15.30 -14.51
N ALA A 172 -2.50 14.22 -15.29
CA ALA A 172 -1.53 13.12 -15.30
C ALA A 172 -0.65 13.17 -16.56
N SER A 173 -0.46 14.36 -17.15
CA SER A 173 0.37 14.54 -18.34
C SER A 173 1.85 14.30 -18.01
N VAL A 174 2.58 13.72 -18.97
CA VAL A 174 4.04 13.61 -18.89
C VAL A 174 4.77 14.84 -19.43
N GLU A 175 4.05 15.69 -20.16
CA GLU A 175 4.51 16.96 -20.70
C GLU A 175 3.65 18.10 -20.15
N PRO A 176 4.22 19.31 -19.95
CA PRO A 176 3.45 20.47 -19.50
C PRO A 176 2.28 20.78 -20.43
N VAL A 177 1.11 21.02 -19.85
CA VAL A 177 -0.12 21.39 -20.56
C VAL A 177 -0.34 22.91 -20.62
N LEU A 178 0.32 23.66 -19.73
CA LEU A 178 0.32 25.12 -19.71
C LEU A 178 1.67 25.64 -20.21
N THR A 179 1.72 26.05 -21.48
CA THR A 179 2.95 26.57 -22.10
C THR A 179 3.14 28.06 -21.87
N VAL A 180 4.38 28.52 -22.02
CA VAL A 180 4.78 29.93 -21.94
C VAL A 180 3.99 30.78 -22.95
N GLU A 181 3.81 30.30 -24.19
CA GLU A 181 3.05 31.01 -25.22
C GLU A 181 1.59 31.18 -24.84
N MET A 182 0.94 30.11 -24.35
CA MET A 182 -0.47 30.15 -23.96
C MET A 182 -0.71 31.14 -22.82
N VAL A 183 0.12 31.07 -21.78
CA VAL A 183 -0.02 31.95 -20.60
C VAL A 183 0.30 33.40 -20.96
N ARG A 184 1.32 33.63 -21.81
CA ARG A 184 1.65 34.98 -22.30
C ARG A 184 0.50 35.60 -23.11
N ALA A 185 -0.18 34.80 -23.94
CA ALA A 185 -1.30 35.27 -24.75
C ALA A 185 -2.55 35.65 -23.93
N ALA A 186 -2.75 35.05 -22.75
CA ALA A 186 -3.87 35.36 -21.87
C ALA A 186 -3.74 36.72 -21.14
N ALA A 187 -2.56 37.35 -21.18
CA ALA A 187 -2.19 38.71 -20.75
C ALA A 187 -3.09 39.40 -19.70
N ARG A 188 -2.86 39.08 -18.41
CA ARG A 188 -3.32 39.80 -17.20
C ARG A 188 -2.72 39.14 -15.95
N PRO A 189 -2.89 39.72 -14.73
CA PRO A 189 -2.51 39.02 -13.51
C PRO A 189 -3.23 37.68 -13.38
N LEU A 190 -2.47 36.59 -13.31
CA LEU A 190 -2.98 35.23 -13.23
C LEU A 190 -2.25 34.47 -12.13
N THR A 191 -3.02 33.81 -11.26
CA THR A 191 -2.44 32.86 -10.29
C THR A 191 -2.57 31.45 -10.85
N ILE A 192 -1.47 30.71 -10.91
CA ILE A 192 -1.43 29.32 -11.35
C ILE A 192 -1.04 28.47 -10.15
N VAL A 193 -1.86 27.48 -9.84
CA VAL A 193 -1.59 26.45 -8.84
C VAL A 193 -1.28 25.16 -9.59
N ASP A 194 -0.04 24.70 -9.51
CA ASP A 194 0.41 23.45 -10.13
C ASP A 194 0.48 22.35 -9.07
N LEU A 195 -0.45 21.40 -9.14
CA LEU A 195 -0.58 20.25 -8.25
C LEU A 195 -0.21 18.94 -8.96
N ALA A 196 0.41 19.00 -10.13
CA ALA A 196 0.75 17.83 -10.93
C ALA A 196 2.20 17.36 -10.71
N LEU A 197 2.40 16.05 -10.82
CA LEU A 197 3.72 15.41 -10.86
C LEU A 197 3.72 14.32 -11.94
N PRO A 198 4.43 14.47 -13.07
CA PRO A 198 5.25 15.63 -13.48
C PRO A 198 4.46 16.95 -13.60
N ARG A 199 5.17 18.09 -13.55
CA ARG A 199 4.58 19.44 -13.57
C ARG A 199 3.74 19.68 -14.82
N ASP A 200 2.56 20.27 -14.63
CA ASP A 200 1.68 20.69 -15.72
C ASP A 200 2.10 22.02 -16.34
N VAL A 201 2.91 22.80 -15.63
CA VAL A 201 3.33 24.13 -16.04
C VAL A 201 4.74 24.12 -16.61
N GLU A 202 4.90 24.69 -17.81
CA GLU A 202 6.19 24.77 -18.48
C GLU A 202 7.19 25.64 -17.71
N ALA A 203 8.45 25.22 -17.70
CA ALA A 203 9.54 26.01 -17.15
C ALA A 203 9.58 27.42 -17.80
N GLY A 204 9.63 28.47 -16.98
CA GLY A 204 9.64 29.86 -17.44
C GLY A 204 8.29 30.57 -17.36
N VAL A 205 7.17 29.85 -17.22
CA VAL A 205 5.84 30.47 -16.99
C VAL A 205 5.85 31.35 -15.73
N GLY A 206 6.44 30.87 -14.64
CA GLY A 206 6.54 31.62 -13.38
C GLY A 206 7.39 32.90 -13.46
N ALA A 207 8.19 33.08 -14.52
CA ALA A 207 8.98 34.29 -14.74
C ALA A 207 8.25 35.35 -15.59
N LEU A 208 7.05 35.04 -16.11
CA LEU A 208 6.27 35.97 -16.90
C LEU A 208 5.69 37.11 -16.02
N PRO A 209 5.68 38.36 -16.51
CA PRO A 209 5.09 39.48 -15.77
C PRO A 209 3.61 39.23 -15.44
N GLY A 210 3.23 39.44 -14.18
CA GLY A 210 1.86 39.27 -13.70
C GLY A 210 1.46 37.82 -13.39
N ILE A 211 2.35 36.85 -13.56
CA ILE A 211 2.08 35.45 -13.19
C ILE A 211 2.55 35.18 -11.77
N ARG A 212 1.68 34.57 -10.96
CA ARG A 212 2.04 34.00 -9.66
C ARG A 212 1.89 32.49 -9.73
N LEU A 213 3.01 31.77 -9.71
CA LEU A 213 3.02 30.31 -9.69
C LEU A 213 3.13 29.80 -8.25
N ILE A 214 2.23 28.90 -7.87
CA ILE A 214 2.23 28.15 -6.62
C ILE A 214 2.40 26.68 -7.00
N ASP A 215 3.61 26.15 -6.87
CA ASP A 215 3.90 24.74 -7.11
C ASP A 215 3.95 23.95 -5.80
N ILE A 216 4.07 22.63 -5.91
CA ILE A 216 4.10 21.72 -4.77
C ILE A 216 5.28 22.04 -3.82
N GLU A 217 6.42 22.45 -4.36
CA GLU A 217 7.60 22.84 -3.59
C GLU A 217 7.33 24.09 -2.75
N HIS A 218 6.62 25.08 -3.29
CA HIS A 218 6.17 26.22 -2.50
C HIS A 218 5.15 25.80 -1.43
N LEU A 219 4.22 24.92 -1.77
CA LEU A 219 3.20 24.44 -0.81
C LEU A 219 3.81 23.69 0.37
N THR A 220 4.76 22.80 0.10
CA THR A 220 5.44 22.03 1.15
C THR A 220 6.22 22.92 2.12
N ALA A 221 6.78 24.05 1.65
CA ALA A 221 7.49 25.00 2.50
C ALA A 221 6.59 25.79 3.48
N VAL A 222 5.28 25.87 3.22
CA VAL A 222 4.33 26.62 4.07
C VAL A 222 3.45 25.72 4.95
N LEU A 223 3.55 24.40 4.81
CA LEU A 223 2.82 23.47 5.66
C LEU A 223 3.37 23.50 7.10
N PRO A 224 2.51 23.29 8.12
CA PRO A 224 2.95 23.24 9.51
C PRO A 224 3.93 22.08 9.75
N ASP A 225 4.81 22.22 10.75
CA ASP A 225 5.61 21.10 11.23
C ASP A 225 4.68 20.10 11.95
N HIS A 226 4.67 18.87 11.47
CA HIS A 226 3.87 17.75 11.99
C HIS A 226 4.73 16.66 12.63
N SER A 227 5.97 17.00 13.00
CA SER A 227 6.92 16.04 13.57
C SER A 227 6.32 15.21 14.70
N ALA A 228 5.54 15.80 15.61
CA ALA A 228 4.94 15.06 16.73
C ALA A 228 3.94 13.97 16.29
N GLU A 229 3.00 14.31 15.41
CA GLU A 229 2.01 13.36 14.86
C GLU A 229 2.70 12.28 14.03
N LEU A 230 3.72 12.64 13.24
CA LEU A 230 4.50 11.69 12.44
C LEU A 230 5.24 10.68 13.33
N HIS A 231 5.83 11.10 14.44
CA HIS A 231 6.44 10.18 15.40
C HIS A 231 5.41 9.23 16.04
N GLU A 232 4.19 9.70 16.29
CA GLU A 232 3.12 8.84 16.83
C GLU A 232 2.70 7.76 15.82
N VAL A 233 2.53 8.15 14.56
CA VAL A 233 2.22 7.21 13.48
C VAL A 233 3.37 6.22 13.25
N GLU A 234 4.63 6.68 13.28
CA GLU A 234 5.79 5.79 13.17
C GLU A 234 5.78 4.72 14.25
N ARG A 235 5.47 5.11 15.51
CA ARG A 235 5.37 4.16 16.63
C ARG A 235 4.26 3.12 16.43
N ILE A 236 3.13 3.50 15.82
CA ILE A 236 2.06 2.56 15.46
C ILE A 236 2.57 1.59 14.39
N VAL A 237 3.22 2.12 13.34
CA VAL A 237 3.78 1.32 12.25
C VAL A 237 4.81 0.33 12.79
N ASP A 238 5.75 0.77 13.63
CA ASP A 238 6.76 -0.09 14.26
C ASP A 238 6.14 -1.28 15.00
N GLY A 239 5.15 -1.01 15.86
CA GLY A 239 4.47 -2.07 16.61
C GLY A 239 3.73 -3.07 15.71
N GLU A 240 3.14 -2.59 14.61
CA GLU A 240 2.44 -3.44 13.64
C GLU A 240 3.41 -4.24 12.76
N VAL A 241 4.57 -3.68 12.41
CA VAL A 241 5.65 -4.41 11.74
C VAL A 241 6.14 -5.55 12.62
N ASP A 242 6.39 -5.30 13.91
CA ASP A 242 6.79 -6.34 14.86
C ASP A 242 5.73 -7.44 15.00
N ALA A 243 4.47 -7.05 15.12
CA ALA A 243 3.34 -7.99 15.19
C ALA A 243 3.22 -8.84 13.91
N TYR A 244 3.36 -8.23 12.74
CA TYR A 244 3.34 -8.94 11.46
C TYR A 244 4.54 -9.88 11.30
N GLY A 245 5.73 -9.44 11.72
CA GLY A 245 6.93 -10.29 11.75
C GLY A 245 6.74 -11.51 12.64
N GLY A 246 6.10 -11.35 13.80
CA GLY A 246 5.73 -12.48 14.66
C GLY A 246 4.72 -13.43 14.01
N TRP A 247 3.73 -12.88 13.31
CA TRP A 247 2.77 -13.68 12.55
C TRP A 247 3.42 -14.48 11.42
N LEU A 248 4.37 -13.89 10.67
CA LEU A 248 5.13 -14.58 9.63
C LEU A 248 5.88 -15.78 10.19
N ARG A 249 6.67 -15.59 11.26
CA ARG A 249 7.40 -16.69 11.92
C ARG A 249 6.45 -17.77 12.46
N GLY A 250 5.30 -17.37 13.00
CA GLY A 250 4.24 -18.30 13.43
C GLY A 250 3.64 -19.14 12.30
N ASN A 251 3.61 -18.62 11.07
CA ASN A 251 3.19 -19.38 9.90
C ASN A 251 4.26 -20.34 9.38
N GLU A 252 5.54 -19.99 9.49
CA GLU A 252 6.65 -20.85 9.05
C GLU A 252 6.74 -22.17 9.82
N ILE A 253 6.24 -22.21 11.06
CA ILE A 253 6.17 -23.45 11.84
C ILE A 253 4.95 -24.33 11.49
N ALA A 254 3.96 -23.82 10.75
CA ALA A 254 2.76 -24.58 10.43
C ALA A 254 3.05 -25.92 9.72
N PRO A 255 3.98 -26.03 8.75
CA PRO A 255 4.39 -27.29 8.16
C PRO A 255 5.01 -28.27 9.17
N THR A 256 5.82 -27.78 10.12
CA THR A 256 6.41 -28.61 11.19
C THR A 256 5.32 -29.19 12.09
N VAL A 257 4.33 -28.38 12.48
CA VAL A 257 3.17 -28.84 13.28
C VAL A 257 2.33 -29.86 12.50
N ALA A 258 2.15 -29.65 11.19
CA ALA A 258 1.44 -30.60 10.34
C ALA A 258 2.19 -31.95 10.28
N ALA A 259 3.51 -31.93 10.05
CA ALA A 259 4.35 -33.13 10.03
C ALA A 259 4.29 -33.90 11.35
N LEU A 260 4.29 -33.19 12.49
CA LEU A 260 4.15 -33.81 13.82
C LEU A 260 2.82 -34.56 13.96
N ARG A 261 1.71 -33.94 13.52
CA ARG A 261 0.39 -34.56 13.57
C ARG A 261 0.31 -35.80 12.68
N THR A 262 0.83 -35.72 11.46
CA THR A 262 0.93 -36.86 10.55
C THR A 262 1.72 -38.01 11.17
N LYS A 263 2.90 -37.73 11.76
CA LYS A 263 3.70 -38.76 12.43
C LYS A 263 2.96 -39.41 13.60
N ALA A 264 2.17 -38.66 14.35
CA ALA A 264 1.38 -39.20 15.44
C ALA A 264 0.21 -40.07 14.95
N ASP A 265 -0.46 -39.66 13.87
CA ASP A 265 -1.52 -40.45 13.24
C ASP A 265 -0.94 -41.77 12.68
N ASP A 266 0.28 -41.76 12.11
CA ASP A 266 0.98 -42.96 11.65
C ASP A 266 1.28 -43.94 12.79
N VAL A 267 1.68 -43.43 13.96
CA VAL A 267 1.90 -44.24 15.17
C VAL A 267 0.58 -44.86 15.62
N VAL A 268 -0.52 -44.09 15.67
CA VAL A 268 -1.84 -44.63 16.03
C VAL A 268 -2.29 -45.71 15.05
N ALA A 269 -2.12 -45.48 13.74
CA ALA A 269 -2.45 -46.46 12.72
C ALA A 269 -1.61 -47.74 12.84
N ALA A 270 -0.32 -47.63 13.18
CA ALA A 270 0.54 -48.78 13.41
C ALA A 270 0.09 -49.61 14.63
N GLU A 271 -0.27 -48.95 15.74
CA GLU A 271 -0.75 -49.64 16.94
C GLU A 271 -2.11 -50.29 16.73
N LEU A 272 -3.02 -49.65 16.00
CA LEU A 272 -4.31 -50.25 15.63
C LEU A 272 -4.12 -51.48 14.75
N ARG A 273 -3.19 -51.45 13.78
CA ARG A 273 -2.84 -52.65 12.99
C ARG A 273 -2.30 -53.78 13.86
N ARG A 274 -1.42 -53.48 14.82
CA ARG A 274 -0.88 -54.46 15.77
C ARG A 274 -1.97 -55.07 16.65
N LEU A 275 -2.91 -54.25 17.13
CA LEU A 275 -4.06 -54.71 17.91
C LEU A 275 -4.92 -55.68 17.10
N SER A 276 -5.26 -55.32 15.85
CA SER A 276 -6.06 -56.16 14.96
C SER A 276 -5.40 -57.52 14.69
N GLN A 277 -4.07 -57.57 14.58
CA GLN A 277 -3.33 -58.84 14.41
C GLN A 277 -3.30 -59.69 15.69
N ARG A 278 -3.16 -59.06 16.87
CA ARG A 278 -3.05 -59.77 18.15
C ARG A 278 -4.38 -60.21 18.73
N ARG A 279 -5.46 -59.52 18.38
CA ARG A 279 -6.81 -59.71 18.92
C ARG A 279 -7.85 -59.78 17.78
N PRO A 280 -7.76 -60.79 16.90
CA PRO A 280 -8.67 -60.93 15.75
C PRO A 280 -10.13 -61.15 16.16
N GLU A 281 -10.38 -61.58 17.41
CA GLU A 281 -11.72 -61.84 17.95
C GLU A 281 -12.51 -60.58 18.32
N LEU A 282 -11.89 -59.39 18.30
CA LEU A 282 -12.63 -58.13 18.47
C LEU A 282 -13.60 -57.91 17.30
N THR A 283 -14.78 -57.34 17.57
CA THR A 283 -15.68 -56.90 16.51
C THR A 283 -15.19 -55.61 15.86
N GLU A 284 -15.75 -55.26 14.70
CA GLU A 284 -15.39 -54.01 14.03
C GLU A 284 -15.79 -52.78 14.86
N ASP A 285 -16.95 -52.82 15.50
CA ASP A 285 -17.41 -51.76 16.41
C ASP A 285 -16.45 -51.57 17.59
N GLN A 286 -16.00 -52.67 18.22
CA GLN A 286 -15.03 -52.62 19.31
C GLN A 286 -13.67 -52.06 18.86
N ARG A 287 -13.22 -52.41 17.65
CA ARG A 287 -12.00 -51.82 17.06
C ARG A 287 -12.19 -50.33 16.80
N GLY A 288 -13.35 -49.92 16.30
CA GLY A 288 -13.72 -48.51 16.08
C GLY A 288 -13.70 -47.69 17.37
N GLU A 289 -14.27 -48.22 18.46
CA GLU A 289 -14.25 -47.56 19.77
C GLU A 289 -12.83 -47.32 20.28
N VAL A 290 -11.95 -48.34 20.17
CA VAL A 290 -10.54 -48.22 20.56
C VAL A 290 -9.81 -47.22 19.67
N ALA A 291 -10.04 -47.26 18.35
CA ALA A 291 -9.46 -46.30 17.42
C ALA A 291 -9.85 -44.86 17.74
N HIS A 292 -11.13 -44.61 18.03
CA HIS A 292 -11.60 -43.30 18.46
C HIS A 292 -11.01 -42.87 19.79
N ALA A 293 -10.90 -43.77 20.77
CA ALA A 293 -10.28 -43.46 22.05
C ALA A 293 -8.79 -43.06 21.89
N LEU A 294 -8.02 -43.82 21.12
CA LEU A 294 -6.61 -43.53 20.85
C LEU A 294 -6.42 -42.21 20.10
N HIS A 295 -7.20 -41.96 19.04
CA HIS A 295 -7.15 -40.67 18.34
C HIS A 295 -7.48 -39.51 19.28
N ARG A 296 -8.54 -39.62 20.11
CA ARG A 296 -8.88 -38.56 21.08
C ARG A 296 -7.76 -38.26 22.07
N VAL A 297 -7.07 -39.30 22.57
CA VAL A 297 -5.93 -39.12 23.49
C VAL A 297 -4.79 -38.40 22.79
N VAL A 298 -4.40 -38.85 21.59
CA VAL A 298 -3.30 -38.23 20.83
C VAL A 298 -3.61 -36.79 20.46
N GLN A 299 -4.82 -36.51 19.98
CA GLN A 299 -5.22 -35.14 19.64
C GLN A 299 -5.24 -34.21 20.88
N ARG A 300 -5.67 -34.71 22.04
CA ARG A 300 -5.57 -33.94 23.31
C ARG A 300 -4.12 -33.69 23.72
N LEU A 301 -3.24 -34.69 23.60
CA LEU A 301 -1.82 -34.55 23.95
C LEU A 301 -1.09 -33.56 23.04
N LEU A 302 -1.45 -33.53 21.75
CA LEU A 302 -0.78 -32.65 20.77
C LEU A 302 -1.35 -31.24 20.70
N HIS A 303 -2.59 -31.02 21.15
CA HIS A 303 -3.23 -29.71 21.02
C HIS A 303 -2.42 -28.60 21.73
N GLU A 304 -2.21 -28.73 23.03
CA GLU A 304 -1.55 -27.68 23.83
C GLU A 304 -0.07 -27.46 23.42
N PRO A 305 0.76 -28.51 23.23
CA PRO A 305 2.13 -28.31 22.76
C PRO A 305 2.20 -27.65 21.39
N THR A 306 1.35 -28.04 20.43
CA THR A 306 1.38 -27.44 19.08
C THR A 306 0.95 -25.98 19.08
N VAL A 307 0.00 -25.59 19.94
CA VAL A 307 -0.35 -24.18 20.18
C VAL A 307 0.83 -23.43 20.82
N ARG A 308 1.44 -24.01 21.87
CA ARG A 308 2.53 -23.36 22.59
C ARG A 308 3.77 -23.14 21.73
N VAL A 309 4.15 -24.12 20.92
CA VAL A 309 5.30 -23.99 20.02
C VAL A 309 5.03 -22.93 18.95
N ARG A 310 3.81 -22.80 18.43
CA ARG A 310 3.45 -21.68 17.52
C ARG A 310 3.62 -20.31 18.19
N GLN A 311 3.18 -20.17 19.44
CA GLN A 311 3.36 -18.92 20.20
C GLN A 311 4.84 -18.60 20.45
N LEU A 312 5.66 -19.61 20.78
CA LEU A 312 7.09 -19.43 21.00
C LEU A 312 7.84 -19.11 19.69
N ALA A 313 7.45 -19.74 18.58
CA ALA A 313 8.00 -19.47 17.25
C ALA A 313 7.69 -18.06 16.75
N ALA A 314 6.54 -17.49 17.16
CA ALA A 314 6.19 -16.11 16.82
C ALA A 314 7.07 -15.06 17.52
N GLN A 315 7.78 -15.41 18.60
CA GLN A 315 8.65 -14.49 19.32
C GLN A 315 10.00 -14.29 18.61
N PRO A 316 10.74 -13.20 18.90
CA PRO A 316 12.13 -13.05 18.45
C PRO A 316 12.99 -14.25 18.91
N GLY A 317 13.78 -14.83 18.01
CA GLY A 317 14.53 -16.07 18.28
C GLY A 317 13.69 -17.35 18.22
N GLY A 318 12.43 -17.26 17.78
CA GLY A 318 11.47 -18.36 17.69
C GLY A 318 11.90 -19.54 16.81
N GLU A 319 12.80 -19.30 15.85
CA GLU A 319 13.36 -20.30 14.95
C GLU A 319 14.00 -21.49 15.69
N ALA A 320 14.63 -21.22 16.84
CA ALA A 320 15.23 -22.26 17.68
C ALA A 320 14.19 -23.26 18.19
N TYR A 321 12.97 -22.81 18.51
CA TYR A 321 11.88 -23.70 18.92
C TYR A 321 11.35 -24.55 17.76
N THR A 322 11.27 -23.97 16.56
CA THR A 322 10.92 -24.72 15.35
C THR A 322 11.93 -25.84 15.10
N GLN A 323 13.22 -25.52 15.18
CA GLN A 323 14.29 -26.51 14.98
C GLN A 323 14.27 -27.58 16.08
N MET A 324 14.11 -27.16 17.35
CA MET A 324 14.00 -28.10 18.46
C MET A 324 12.86 -29.10 18.27
N VAL A 325 11.68 -28.68 17.79
CA VAL A 325 10.58 -29.62 17.51
C VAL A 325 10.90 -30.55 16.35
N ARG A 326 11.59 -30.06 15.30
CA ARG A 326 12.05 -30.92 14.21
C ARG A 326 13.02 -31.98 14.70
N ASP A 327 13.95 -31.62 15.57
CA ASP A 327 14.96 -32.54 16.09
C ASP A 327 14.36 -33.53 17.10
N LEU A 328 13.55 -33.05 18.06
CA LEU A 328 12.91 -33.88 19.09
C LEU A 328 12.01 -34.96 18.50
N PHE A 329 11.35 -34.66 17.38
CA PHE A 329 10.40 -35.56 16.75
C PHE A 329 10.88 -36.12 15.42
N ASP A 330 12.14 -35.88 15.03
CA ASP A 330 12.72 -36.31 13.75
C ASP A 330 11.75 -36.05 12.57
N LEU A 331 11.42 -34.77 12.39
CA LEU A 331 10.49 -34.28 11.37
C LEU A 331 11.28 -33.69 10.20
N ASN A 332 11.05 -34.21 9.00
CA ASN A 332 11.61 -33.65 7.78
C ASN A 332 10.50 -33.02 6.93
N PRO A 333 10.07 -31.78 7.24
CA PRO A 333 9.11 -31.09 6.39
C PRO A 333 9.80 -30.85 5.05
N GLN A 334 9.28 -31.41 3.96
CA GLN A 334 9.68 -30.98 2.63
C GLN A 334 9.32 -29.49 2.50
N LEU A 335 10.29 -28.62 2.79
CA LEU A 335 10.16 -27.18 2.61
C LEU A 335 10.02 -26.93 1.11
N SER A 336 8.84 -26.49 0.67
CA SER A 336 8.72 -25.82 -0.61
C SER A 336 9.62 -24.59 -0.56
N ALA A 337 10.79 -24.69 -1.19
CA ALA A 337 11.78 -23.63 -1.24
C ALA A 337 11.16 -22.36 -1.84
N VAL A 338 10.98 -21.33 -1.01
CA VAL A 338 10.97 -19.96 -1.53
C VAL A 338 12.42 -19.69 -1.91
N ALA A 339 12.68 -19.58 -3.21
CA ALA A 339 14.01 -19.45 -3.77
C ALA A 339 14.83 -18.35 -3.07
N GLU A 340 16.02 -18.71 -2.60
CA GLU A 340 17.08 -17.76 -2.28
C GLU A 340 17.24 -16.80 -3.46
N ILE A 341 17.00 -15.52 -3.21
CA ILE A 341 17.26 -14.46 -4.19
C ILE A 341 18.74 -14.11 -4.01
N PRO A 342 19.58 -14.21 -5.07
CA PRO A 342 20.99 -13.92 -4.94
C PRO A 342 21.21 -12.45 -4.57
N GLU A 343 22.13 -12.22 -3.62
CA GLU A 343 22.67 -10.89 -3.34
C GLU A 343 23.27 -10.32 -4.62
N VAL A 344 22.71 -9.22 -5.10
CA VAL A 344 23.36 -8.39 -6.11
C VAL A 344 24.21 -7.38 -5.35
N ARG A 345 25.53 -7.58 -5.39
CA ARG A 345 26.48 -6.53 -5.02
C ARG A 345 26.32 -5.34 -5.98
N ALA A 346 26.38 -4.15 -5.39
CA ALA A 346 26.26 -2.83 -6.01
C ALA A 346 27.10 -2.65 -7.30
#